data_AF-A0A524NI26-F1
#
_entry.id   AF-A0A524NI26-F1
#
_cell.length_a   1.000
_cell.length_b   1.000
_cell.length_c   1.000
_cell.angle_alpha   90.00
_cell.angle_beta   90.00
_cell.angle_gamma   90.00
#
_symmetry.space_group_name_H-M   'P 1'
#
loop_
_entity.id
_entity.type
_entity.pdbx_description
1 polymer ?
#
loop_
_entity_poly.entity_id
_entity_poly.type
_entity_poly.pdbx_seq_one_letter_code
_entity_poly.pdbx_strand_id
1 'polypeptide(L)'
;MMITVLDIKRFAVHDGPGIRTTVFLKGCPLSCWWCHNPESQSMKPVTVDIERKVNGRSVSGKKVYGESMEVEAVLESILKDTHFYEESGGGVTFSGGEPMMQSGGLKRLLEECKGRGLHTTVDTSGYAAQEHFEEIMDVTDLFLYDLKNMSPELHKKYTGVDNQLILSNADYLLKSGANLIFR
;
A
#
# COMPACT_ATOMS: atom_id res chain seq x y z
N MET A 1 -6.05 15.23 -8.58
CA MET A 1 -5.81 13.93 -9.28
C MET A 1 -6.47 12.86 -8.44
N MET A 2 -7.17 11.90 -9.03
CA MET A 2 -7.91 10.90 -8.26
C MET A 2 -7.08 9.68 -7.87
N ILE A 3 -7.34 9.17 -6.67
CA ILE A 3 -6.80 7.91 -6.14
C ILE A 3 -7.89 7.16 -5.37
N THR A 4 -7.94 5.84 -5.48
CA THR A 4 -8.91 5.01 -4.77
C THR A 4 -8.28 4.41 -3.51
N VAL A 5 -8.75 4.87 -2.35
CA VAL A 5 -8.24 4.50 -1.03
C VAL A 5 -9.19 3.46 -0.42
N LEU A 6 -8.63 2.36 0.09
CA LEU A 6 -9.36 1.36 0.88
C LEU A 6 -9.61 1.87 2.30
N ASP A 7 -8.57 2.36 2.95
CA ASP A 7 -8.59 2.84 4.33
C ASP A 7 -7.38 3.75 4.61
N ILE A 8 -7.50 4.63 5.61
CA ILE A 8 -6.39 5.44 6.13
C ILE A 8 -6.25 5.13 7.62
N LYS A 9 -5.20 4.39 7.98
CA LYS A 9 -4.93 4.00 9.35
C LYS A 9 -3.88 4.92 9.96
N ARG A 10 -4.30 5.70 10.95
CA ARG A 10 -3.43 6.56 11.75
C ARG A 10 -2.78 5.76 12.88
N PHE A 11 -1.63 6.20 13.35
CA PHE A 11 -0.88 5.60 14.47
C PHE A 11 -0.43 4.15 14.24
N ALA A 12 -0.10 3.78 13.00
CA ALA A 12 0.48 2.48 12.68
C ALA A 12 1.94 2.41 13.17
N VAL A 13 2.32 1.30 13.81
CA VAL A 13 3.67 1.06 14.38
C VAL A 13 4.39 -0.13 13.75
N HIS A 14 3.73 -0.85 12.86
CA HIS A 14 4.27 -2.04 12.20
C HIS A 14 4.48 -1.86 10.70
N ASP A 15 4.19 -0.66 10.16
CA ASP A 15 4.18 -0.40 8.72
C ASP A 15 5.40 0.44 8.30
N GLY A 16 6.50 0.38 9.06
CA GLY A 16 7.74 1.13 8.84
C GLY A 16 8.32 1.69 10.14
N PRO A 17 9.35 2.54 10.09
CA PRO A 17 9.94 3.16 11.27
C PRO A 17 8.98 4.17 11.91
N GLY A 18 9.04 4.28 13.23
CA GLY A 18 8.28 5.26 14.02
C GLY A 18 6.76 5.08 13.95
N ILE A 19 6.03 6.13 14.32
CA ILE A 19 4.57 6.21 14.21
C ILE A 19 4.20 6.67 12.81
N ARG A 20 3.25 5.99 12.18
CA ARG A 20 2.92 6.24 10.77
C ARG A 20 1.44 6.42 10.52
N THR A 21 1.13 7.15 9.46
CA THR A 21 -0.16 7.02 8.78
C THR A 21 0.02 6.09 7.59
N THR A 22 -0.71 4.99 7.60
CA THR A 22 -0.72 4.03 6.49
C THR A 22 -1.95 4.27 5.63
N VAL A 23 -1.71 4.66 4.37
CA VAL A 23 -2.75 4.80 3.35
C VAL A 23 -2.82 3.49 2.58
N PHE A 24 -3.90 2.73 2.81
CA PHE A 24 -4.15 1.48 2.10
C PHE A 24 -4.87 1.80 0.78
N LEU A 25 -4.20 1.56 -0.34
CA LEU A 25 -4.72 1.78 -1.69
C LEU A 25 -5.48 0.54 -2.20
N LYS A 26 -6.45 0.76 -3.10
CA LYS A 26 -7.09 -0.32 -3.85
C LYS A 26 -6.30 -0.72 -5.10
N GLY A 27 -6.68 -1.86 -5.68
CA GLY A 27 -6.02 -2.53 -6.79
C GLY A 27 -4.94 -3.47 -6.31
N CYS A 28 -5.00 -4.74 -6.67
CA CYS A 28 -3.88 -5.68 -6.51
C CYS A 28 -3.90 -6.68 -7.68
N PRO A 29 -2.78 -6.91 -8.38
CA PRO A 29 -2.71 -7.91 -9.44
C PRO A 29 -2.59 -9.34 -8.88
N LEU A 30 -2.33 -9.48 -7.58
CA LEU A 30 -2.24 -10.77 -6.90
C LEU A 30 -3.61 -11.18 -6.32
N SER A 31 -3.80 -12.49 -6.21
CA SER A 31 -4.96 -13.17 -5.62
C SER A 31 -4.52 -14.14 -4.51
N CYS A 32 -3.69 -13.64 -3.59
CA CYS A 32 -3.11 -14.43 -2.50
C CYS A 32 -4.19 -15.19 -1.70
N TRP A 33 -4.00 -16.49 -1.48
CA TRP A 33 -4.95 -17.32 -0.73
C TRP A 33 -5.14 -16.84 0.73
N TRP A 34 -4.14 -16.17 1.29
CA TRP A 34 -4.17 -15.57 2.63
C TRP A 34 -4.30 -14.05 2.60
N CYS A 35 -4.81 -13.46 1.51
CA CYS A 35 -4.98 -12.01 1.43
C CYS A 35 -5.82 -11.52 2.63
N HIS A 36 -5.25 -10.63 3.45
CA HIS A 36 -5.95 -10.08 4.61
C HIS A 36 -7.01 -9.05 4.22
N ASN A 37 -6.88 -8.45 3.04
CA ASN A 37 -7.78 -7.41 2.51
C ASN A 37 -8.25 -7.78 1.10
N PRO A 38 -8.96 -8.91 0.87
CA PRO A 38 -9.37 -9.35 -0.46
C PRO A 38 -10.22 -8.31 -1.21
N GLU A 39 -10.95 -7.46 -0.48
CA GLU A 39 -11.68 -6.31 -1.02
C GLU A 39 -10.78 -5.27 -1.71
N SER A 40 -9.47 -5.26 -1.43
CA SER A 40 -8.50 -4.35 -2.03
C SER A 40 -8.17 -4.72 -3.48
N GLN A 41 -8.37 -5.98 -3.89
CA GLN A 41 -7.95 -6.48 -5.21
C GLN A 41 -8.60 -5.72 -6.37
N SER A 42 -9.89 -5.39 -6.24
CA SER A 42 -10.58 -4.54 -7.21
C SER A 42 -10.10 -3.10 -7.10
N MET A 43 -9.75 -2.48 -8.22
CA MET A 43 -9.48 -1.04 -8.29
C MET A 43 -10.71 -0.19 -7.95
N LYS A 44 -11.91 -0.69 -8.22
CA LYS A 44 -13.17 0.03 -7.96
C LYS A 44 -13.66 -0.25 -6.54
N PRO A 45 -14.39 0.69 -5.90
CA PRO A 45 -15.12 0.41 -4.67
C PRO A 45 -15.99 -0.83 -4.80
N VAL A 46 -15.98 -1.68 -3.78
CA VAL A 46 -16.76 -2.91 -3.73
C VAL A 46 -17.77 -2.84 -2.59
N THR A 47 -18.99 -3.28 -2.86
CA THR A 47 -20.05 -3.38 -1.85
C THR A 47 -20.18 -4.83 -1.43
N VAL A 48 -20.08 -5.09 -0.14
CA VAL A 48 -20.25 -6.44 0.43
C VAL A 48 -21.40 -6.45 1.40
N ASP A 49 -22.13 -7.57 1.45
CA ASP A 49 -23.11 -7.81 2.48
C ASP A 49 -22.40 -8.12 3.79
N ILE A 50 -22.87 -7.50 4.87
CA ILE A 50 -22.33 -7.70 6.22
C ILE A 50 -23.44 -8.14 7.16
N GLU A 51 -23.09 -8.99 8.11
CA GLU A 51 -23.97 -9.38 9.21
C GLU A 51 -23.29 -9.00 10.53
N ARG A 52 -24.00 -8.24 11.37
CA ARG A 52 -23.53 -7.84 12.69
C ARG A 52 -24.48 -8.38 13.75
N LYS A 53 -23.93 -8.92 14.83
CA LYS A 53 -24.73 -9.26 16.03
C LYS A 53 -24.80 -8.06 16.96
N VAL A 54 -26.00 -7.51 17.14
CA VAL A 54 -26.28 -6.40 18.07
C VAL A 54 -27.29 -6.89 19.09
N ASN A 55 -26.91 -6.92 20.37
CA ASN A 55 -27.74 -7.42 21.48
C ASN A 55 -28.38 -8.79 21.21
N GLY A 56 -27.60 -9.72 20.65
CA GLY A 56 -28.06 -11.08 20.33
C GLY A 56 -28.92 -11.20 19.06
N ARG A 57 -29.20 -10.10 18.36
CA ARG A 57 -29.93 -10.10 17.08
C ARG A 57 -28.98 -9.91 15.91
N SER A 58 -29.16 -10.70 14.86
CA SER A 58 -28.48 -10.50 13.58
C SER A 58 -29.09 -9.32 12.83
N VAL A 59 -28.24 -8.37 12.46
CA VAL A 59 -28.60 -7.22 11.62
C VAL A 59 -27.76 -7.30 10.36
N SER A 60 -28.43 -7.52 9.23
CA SER A 60 -27.82 -7.48 7.91
C SER A 60 -27.69 -6.04 7.41
N GLY A 61 -26.65 -5.77 6.64
CA GLY A 61 -26.44 -4.49 5.99
C GLY A 61 -25.45 -4.61 4.84
N LYS A 62 -25.08 -3.47 4.26
CA LYS A 62 -24.06 -3.38 3.23
C LYS A 62 -22.92 -2.49 3.69
N LYS A 63 -21.68 -2.87 3.38
CA LYS A 63 -20.49 -2.05 3.58
C LYS A 63 -19.81 -1.83 2.24
N VAL A 64 -19.47 -0.57 1.95
CA VAL A 64 -18.65 -0.21 0.81
C VAL A 64 -17.19 -0.16 1.26
N TYR A 65 -16.31 -0.77 0.48
CA TYR A 65 -14.86 -0.76 0.69
C TYR A 65 -14.22 -0.05 -0.49
N GLY A 66 -13.57 1.08 -0.22
CA GLY A 66 -13.04 1.94 -1.26
C GLY A 66 -13.74 3.27 -1.38
N GLU A 67 -12.96 4.32 -1.46
CA GLU A 67 -13.41 5.67 -1.77
C GLU A 67 -12.48 6.28 -2.81
N SER A 68 -13.04 6.89 -3.85
CA SER A 68 -12.26 7.70 -4.79
C SER A 68 -12.07 9.08 -4.16
N MET A 69 -10.83 9.41 -3.85
CA MET A 69 -10.45 10.65 -3.18
C MET A 69 -9.53 11.46 -4.08
N GLU A 70 -9.63 12.78 -4.03
CA GLU A 70 -8.58 13.63 -4.58
C GLU A 70 -7.30 13.44 -3.76
N VAL A 71 -6.16 13.38 -4.43
CA VAL A 71 -4.82 13.26 -3.81
C VAL A 71 -4.63 14.32 -2.73
N GLU A 72 -5.13 15.53 -2.94
CA GLU A 72 -5.08 16.63 -1.98
C GLU A 72 -5.81 16.29 -0.67
N ALA A 73 -6.97 15.62 -0.73
CA ALA A 73 -7.72 15.20 0.45
C ALA A 73 -7.02 14.08 1.25
N VAL A 74 -6.34 13.17 0.54
CA VAL A 74 -5.48 12.16 1.17
C VAL A 74 -4.29 12.82 1.86
N LEU A 75 -3.64 13.78 1.19
CA LEU A 75 -2.54 14.56 1.75
C LEU A 75 -2.97 15.32 3.01
N GLU A 76 -4.12 16.00 2.99
CA GLU A 76 -4.67 16.66 4.18
C GLU A 76 -4.86 15.70 5.36
N SER A 77 -5.22 14.44 5.08
CA SER A 77 -5.37 13.41 6.10
C SER A 77 -4.01 12.97 6.67
N ILE A 78 -2.99 12.81 5.82
CA ILE A 78 -1.61 12.49 6.23
C ILE A 78 -1.02 13.60 7.12
N LEU A 79 -1.25 14.87 6.76
CA LEU A 79 -0.63 16.01 7.45
C LEU A 79 -1.18 16.24 8.87
N LYS A 80 -2.35 15.69 9.20
CA LYS A 80 -2.94 15.78 10.55
C LYS A 80 -2.08 15.14 11.64
N ASP A 81 -1.16 14.24 11.28
CA ASP A 81 -0.32 13.50 12.22
C ASP A 81 1.15 13.92 12.20
N THR A 82 1.48 15.05 11.55
CA THR A 82 2.88 15.52 11.36
C THR A 82 3.68 15.56 12.66
N HIS A 83 3.09 16.07 13.74
CA HIS A 83 3.75 16.13 15.05
C HIS A 83 4.16 14.75 15.59
N PHE A 84 3.36 13.71 15.34
CA PHE A 84 3.71 12.35 15.75
C PHE A 84 4.86 11.78 14.93
N TYR A 85 4.94 12.14 13.65
CA TYR A 85 6.06 11.72 12.80
C TYR A 85 7.37 12.33 13.30
N GLU A 86 7.36 13.64 13.61
CA GLU A 86 8.53 14.38 14.10
C GLU A 86 9.08 13.78 15.40
N GLU A 87 8.21 13.49 16.37
CA GLU A 87 8.63 12.96 17.68
C GLU A 87 9.09 11.50 17.63
N SER A 88 8.55 10.71 16.69
CA SER A 88 8.84 9.26 16.62
C SER A 88 9.87 8.86 15.57
N GLY A 89 10.34 9.80 14.74
CA GLY A 89 11.09 9.48 13.52
C GLY A 89 10.25 8.69 12.50
N GLY A 90 8.94 8.93 12.51
CA GLY A 90 7.93 8.24 11.72
C GLY A 90 7.65 8.90 10.37
N GLY A 91 6.45 8.68 9.82
CA GLY A 91 6.07 9.24 8.52
C GLY A 91 4.84 8.61 7.90
N VAL A 92 4.85 8.46 6.58
CA VAL A 92 3.71 7.91 5.81
C VAL A 92 4.07 6.59 5.15
N THR A 93 3.16 5.63 5.15
CA THR A 93 3.28 4.39 4.38
C THR A 93 2.15 4.27 3.37
N PHE A 94 2.48 3.94 2.13
CA PHE A 94 1.51 3.57 1.10
C PHE A 94 1.52 2.05 0.94
N SER A 95 0.40 1.41 1.26
CA SER A 95 0.20 -0.05 1.28
C SER A 95 -1.16 -0.38 0.64
N GLY A 96 -1.80 -1.50 1.00
CA GLY A 96 -3.17 -1.84 0.60
C GLY A 96 -3.23 -3.11 -0.24
N GLY A 97 -3.61 -2.94 -1.49
CA GLY A 97 -3.36 -3.95 -2.52
C GLY A 97 -1.90 -3.87 -2.97
N GLU A 98 -1.69 -3.52 -4.24
CA GLU A 98 -0.40 -3.15 -4.78
C GLU A 98 -0.42 -1.65 -5.10
N PRO A 99 0.27 -0.79 -4.30
CA PRO A 99 0.29 0.66 -4.51
C PRO A 99 0.61 1.07 -5.94
N MET A 100 1.47 0.30 -6.63
CA MET A 100 1.90 0.57 -7.99
C MET A 100 0.80 0.39 -9.05
N MET A 101 -0.35 -0.19 -8.71
CA MET A 101 -1.54 -0.16 -9.57
C MET A 101 -2.13 1.26 -9.74
N GLN A 102 -1.72 2.20 -8.89
CA GLN A 102 -2.13 3.60 -8.91
C GLN A 102 -0.90 4.53 -9.02
N SER A 103 0.11 4.13 -9.81
CA SER A 103 1.43 4.77 -9.91
C SER A 103 1.40 6.30 -10.01
N GLY A 104 0.55 6.87 -10.87
CA GLY A 104 0.43 8.33 -11.01
C GLY A 104 -0.02 9.05 -9.73
N GLY A 105 -1.05 8.53 -9.06
CA GLY A 105 -1.55 9.09 -7.79
C GLY A 105 -0.59 8.87 -6.64
N LEU A 106 0.02 7.68 -6.59
CA LEU A 106 1.05 7.32 -5.61
C LEU A 106 2.27 8.25 -5.72
N LYS A 107 2.81 8.43 -6.93
CA LYS A 107 3.96 9.31 -7.18
C LYS A 107 3.69 10.72 -6.67
N ARG A 108 2.53 11.29 -7.03
CA ARG A 108 2.15 12.63 -6.59
C ARG A 108 2.11 12.75 -5.06
N LEU A 109 1.54 11.75 -4.38
CA LEU A 109 1.51 11.72 -2.91
C LEU A 109 2.91 11.61 -2.29
N LEU A 110 3.76 10.75 -2.86
CA LEU A 110 5.15 10.60 -2.40
C LEU A 110 5.95 11.89 -2.57
N GLU A 111 5.87 12.54 -3.74
CA GLU A 111 6.52 13.83 -4.01
C GLU A 111 6.06 14.92 -3.02
N GLU A 112 4.76 15.03 -2.78
CA GLU A 112 4.20 16.00 -1.84
C GLU A 112 4.62 15.74 -0.39
N CYS A 113 4.67 14.47 0.02
CA CYS A 113 5.15 14.09 1.36
C CYS A 113 6.65 14.37 1.51
N LYS A 114 7.45 13.96 0.52
CA LYS A 114 8.90 14.14 0.50
C LYS A 114 9.30 15.61 0.48
N GLY A 115 8.63 16.43 -0.33
CA GLY A 115 8.84 17.88 -0.39
C GLY A 115 8.53 18.61 0.92
N ARG A 116 7.76 17.98 1.82
CA ARG A 116 7.46 18.48 3.18
C ARG A 116 8.38 17.88 4.25
N GLY A 117 9.38 17.11 3.85
CA GLY A 117 10.33 16.48 4.77
C GLY A 117 9.79 15.25 5.50
N LEU A 118 8.65 14.70 5.07
CA LEU A 118 8.13 13.46 5.67
C LEU A 118 8.92 12.25 5.16
N HIS A 119 9.23 11.31 6.06
CA HIS A 119 9.76 10.01 5.66
C HIS A 119 8.68 9.23 4.91
N THR A 120 9.00 8.75 3.72
CA THR A 120 8.07 8.00 2.86
C THR A 120 8.39 6.50 2.83
N THR A 121 7.38 5.67 2.91
CA THR A 121 7.52 4.21 2.79
C THR A 121 6.51 3.66 1.81
N VAL A 122 6.95 2.74 0.96
CA VAL A 122 6.10 2.00 0.02
C VAL A 122 6.13 0.53 0.40
N ASP A 123 4.97 -0.03 0.70
CA ASP A 123 4.76 -1.43 1.06
C ASP A 123 4.14 -2.16 -0.12
N THR A 124 4.94 -2.98 -0.79
CA THR A 124 4.68 -3.48 -2.14
C THR A 124 4.95 -4.98 -2.27
N SER A 125 4.19 -5.62 -3.16
CA SER A 125 4.47 -6.98 -3.60
C SER A 125 5.61 -7.06 -4.61
N GLY A 126 6.04 -5.92 -5.17
CA GLY A 126 7.03 -5.88 -6.24
C GLY A 126 6.49 -6.18 -7.63
N TYR A 127 5.21 -6.54 -7.76
CA TYR A 127 4.61 -6.93 -9.03
C TYR A 127 4.07 -5.70 -9.78
N ALA A 128 4.98 -4.99 -10.44
CA ALA A 128 4.66 -3.85 -11.30
C ALA A 128 5.71 -3.71 -12.41
N ALA A 129 5.40 -2.88 -13.41
CA ALA A 129 6.38 -2.48 -14.43
C ALA A 129 7.57 -1.76 -13.75
N GLN A 130 8.80 -2.01 -14.21
CA GLN A 130 10.01 -1.48 -13.60
C GLN A 130 10.04 0.06 -13.63
N GLU A 131 9.49 0.65 -14.69
CA GLU A 131 9.40 2.09 -14.92
C GLU A 131 8.64 2.80 -13.79
N HIS A 132 7.66 2.12 -13.20
CA HIS A 132 6.96 2.70 -12.05
C HIS A 132 7.90 2.85 -10.84
N PHE A 133 8.80 1.88 -10.60
CA PHE A 133 9.79 1.99 -9.52
C PHE A 133 10.82 3.09 -9.80
N GLU A 134 11.27 3.21 -11.05
CA GLU A 134 12.12 4.31 -11.52
C GLU A 134 11.51 5.69 -11.22
N GLU A 135 10.20 5.83 -11.40
CA GLU A 135 9.49 7.09 -11.16
C GLU A 135 9.38 7.51 -9.69
N ILE A 136 9.50 6.57 -8.74
CA ILE A 136 9.23 6.84 -7.31
C ILE A 136 10.42 6.60 -6.38
N MET A 137 11.50 5.97 -6.87
CA MET A 137 12.63 5.57 -6.02
C MET A 137 13.29 6.75 -5.32
N ASP A 138 13.45 7.90 -5.97
CA ASP A 138 14.09 9.09 -5.40
C ASP A 138 13.22 9.78 -4.32
N VAL A 139 11.92 9.50 -4.30
CA VAL A 139 10.96 10.04 -3.34
C VAL A 139 10.44 8.99 -2.36
N THR A 140 11.08 7.82 -2.30
CA THR A 140 10.77 6.72 -1.39
C THR A 140 11.97 6.41 -0.50
N ASP A 141 11.86 6.68 0.81
CA ASP A 141 12.97 6.44 1.76
C ASP A 141 13.18 4.96 2.08
N LEU A 142 12.10 4.17 2.05
CA LEU A 142 12.10 2.76 2.39
C LEU A 142 11.05 1.99 1.57
N PHE A 143 11.47 0.90 0.97
CA PHE A 143 10.58 -0.13 0.44
C PHE A 143 10.43 -1.27 1.44
N LEU A 144 9.19 -1.54 1.84
CA LEU A 144 8.80 -2.77 2.50
C LEU A 144 8.37 -3.74 1.39
N TYR A 145 9.10 -4.83 1.22
CA TYR A 145 9.03 -5.64 0.01
C TYR A 145 8.66 -7.09 0.34
N ASP A 146 7.48 -7.53 -0.10
CA ASP A 146 7.00 -8.87 0.20
C ASP A 146 7.65 -9.93 -0.71
N LEU A 147 8.30 -10.94 -0.12
CA LEU A 147 8.73 -12.14 -0.83
C LEU A 147 7.96 -13.37 -0.35
N LYS A 148 6.87 -13.67 -1.05
CA LYS A 148 5.86 -14.64 -0.60
C LYS A 148 6.27 -16.10 -0.80
N ASN A 149 7.02 -16.38 -1.87
CA ASN A 149 7.56 -17.72 -2.15
C ASN A 149 8.70 -17.62 -3.18
N MET A 150 9.75 -18.43 -3.02
CA MET A 150 10.89 -18.46 -3.94
C MET A 150 10.68 -19.36 -5.17
N SER A 151 9.78 -20.35 -5.12
CA SER A 151 9.42 -21.16 -6.29
C SER A 151 8.41 -20.40 -7.16
N PRO A 152 8.69 -20.18 -8.46
CA PRO A 152 7.74 -19.55 -9.38
C PRO A 152 6.41 -20.30 -9.46
N GLU A 153 6.46 -21.63 -9.43
CA GLU A 153 5.29 -22.51 -9.53
C GLU A 153 4.40 -22.40 -8.29
N LEU A 154 5.01 -22.42 -7.09
CA LEU A 154 4.29 -22.25 -5.84
C LEU A 154 3.78 -20.82 -5.69
N HIS A 155 4.57 -19.82 -6.06
CA HIS A 155 4.14 -18.42 -6.05
C HIS A 155 2.90 -18.25 -6.93
N LYS A 156 2.92 -18.77 -8.15
CA LYS A 156 1.78 -18.73 -9.07
C LYS A 156 0.57 -19.47 -8.54
N LYS A 157 0.76 -20.66 -7.96
CA LYS A 157 -0.32 -21.44 -7.35
C LYS A 157 -1.05 -20.66 -6.25
N TYR A 158 -0.30 -19.97 -5.39
CA TYR A 158 -0.85 -19.36 -4.18
C TYR A 158 -1.22 -17.88 -4.32
N THR A 159 -0.69 -17.19 -5.33
CA THR A 159 -0.89 -15.73 -5.53
C THR A 159 -1.47 -15.37 -6.90
N GLY A 160 -1.56 -16.32 -7.83
CA GLY A 160 -2.06 -16.12 -9.20
C GLY A 160 -1.01 -15.65 -10.22
N VAL A 161 0.18 -15.22 -9.77
CA VAL A 161 1.28 -14.76 -10.64
C VAL A 161 2.59 -15.44 -10.24
N ASP A 162 3.54 -15.63 -11.17
CA ASP A 162 4.88 -16.06 -10.77
C ASP A 162 5.68 -14.90 -10.13
N ASN A 163 6.85 -15.23 -9.57
CA ASN A 163 7.69 -14.28 -8.85
C ASN A 163 8.83 -13.69 -9.69
N GLN A 164 8.93 -13.99 -10.99
CA GLN A 164 10.11 -13.58 -11.77
C GLN A 164 10.24 -12.07 -11.88
N LEU A 165 9.14 -11.38 -12.19
CA LEU A 165 9.10 -9.92 -12.22
C LEU A 165 9.39 -9.30 -10.84
N ILE A 166 8.84 -9.89 -9.79
CA ILE A 166 9.06 -9.46 -8.40
C ILE A 166 10.54 -9.54 -8.03
N LEU A 167 11.21 -10.65 -8.36
CA LEU A 167 12.63 -10.83 -8.08
C LEU A 167 13.50 -9.89 -8.92
N SER A 168 13.13 -9.67 -10.19
CA SER A 168 13.82 -8.73 -11.08
C SER A 168 13.74 -7.29 -10.55
N ASN A 169 12.57 -6.85 -10.09
CA ASN A 169 12.38 -5.51 -9.52
C ASN A 169 13.13 -5.35 -8.19
N ALA A 170 13.18 -6.40 -7.35
CA ALA A 170 13.98 -6.37 -6.13
C ALA A 170 15.48 -6.21 -6.44
N ASP A 171 16.01 -6.97 -7.41
CA ASP A 171 17.40 -6.86 -7.85
C ASP A 171 17.72 -5.48 -8.45
N TYR A 172 16.81 -4.93 -9.26
CA TYR A 172 16.91 -3.57 -9.78
C TYR A 172 17.01 -2.54 -8.65
N LEU A 173 16.06 -2.56 -7.70
CA LEU A 173 16.05 -1.62 -6.58
C LEU A 173 17.32 -1.69 -5.73
N LEU A 174 17.79 -2.90 -5.42
CA LEU A 174 19.03 -3.11 -4.67
C LEU A 174 20.25 -2.55 -5.41
N LYS A 175 20.37 -2.81 -6.73
CA LYS A 175 21.46 -2.29 -7.56
C LYS A 175 21.43 -0.77 -7.69
N SER A 176 20.23 -0.19 -7.69
CA SER A 176 20.01 1.25 -7.73
C SER A 176 20.18 1.93 -6.37
N GLY A 177 20.52 1.19 -5.31
CA GLY A 177 20.82 1.73 -3.99
C GLY A 177 19.59 2.07 -3.14
N ALA A 178 18.40 1.57 -3.50
CA ALA A 178 17.20 1.77 -2.70
C ALA A 178 17.28 0.97 -1.38
N ASN A 179 16.71 1.53 -0.31
CA ASN A 179 16.60 0.86 0.97
C ASN A 179 15.43 -0.11 0.97
N LEU A 180 15.72 -1.41 1.05
CA LEU A 180 14.73 -2.48 1.03
C LEU A 180 14.75 -3.28 2.34
N ILE A 181 13.57 -3.56 2.88
CA ILE A 181 13.37 -4.56 3.93
C ILE A 181 12.42 -5.63 3.38
N PHE A 182 12.90 -6.85 3.28
CA PHE A 182 12.07 -8.00 2.91
C PHE A 182 11.17 -8.41 4.08
N ARG A 183 9.91 -8.74 3.77
CA ARG A 183 8.89 -9.17 4.75
C ARG A 183 8.27 -10.51 4.37
#